data_AF-A0A7W1A8K8-F1
#
_entry.id   AF-A0A7W1A8K8-F1
#
_cell.length_a   1.000
_cell.length_b   1.000
_cell.length_c   1.000
_cell.angle_alpha   90.00
_cell.angle_beta   90.00
_cell.angle_gamma   90.00
#
_symmetry.space_group_name_H-M   'P 1'
#
loop_
_entity.id
_entity.type
_entity.pdbx_description
1 polymer ?
#
loop_
_entity_poly.entity_id
_entity_poly.type
_entity_poly.pdbx_seq_one_letter_code
_entity_poly.pdbx_strand_id
1 'polypeptide(L)'
;LLTYVPYTTLSEPFTINGMFYALRRDVLAQIGGFSGLESILADDFAVAMRLREHGYRLVQTPLRHAISTFVSGPQHYLSLLQRWFIFPRESLMRHLSLREQAILYGLGALPALFPLAIITRLALKRTPATLGYTAIYFGHSLLTFQQINRRYLSQATPMRYVWLVPLVEALFPLQLLAALISPQRIVWRGHVMQVERGGKFHFVRRRQ
;
A
#
# COMPACT_ATOMS: atom_id res chain seq x y z
N LEU A 1 -9.67 -2.18 -0.41
CA LEU A 1 -10.91 -1.75 0.29
C LEU A 1 -10.61 -1.05 1.61
N LEU A 2 -9.74 -1.60 2.47
CA LEU A 2 -9.54 -1.07 3.83
C LEU A 2 -8.65 0.20 3.93
N THR A 3 -7.84 0.51 2.91
CA THR A 3 -6.80 1.55 2.96
C THR A 3 -7.08 2.82 2.14
N TYR A 4 -8.31 3.01 1.64
CA TYR A 4 -8.68 4.23 0.89
C TYR A 4 -10.09 4.70 1.26
N VAL A 5 -11.11 3.85 1.06
CA VAL A 5 -12.51 4.23 1.31
C VAL A 5 -12.78 4.53 2.79
N PRO A 6 -12.34 3.73 3.78
CA PRO A 6 -12.57 4.08 5.18
C PRO A 6 -11.86 5.37 5.59
N TYR A 7 -10.73 5.71 4.97
CA TYR A 7 -9.97 6.91 5.34
C TYR A 7 -10.69 8.20 4.92
N THR A 8 -11.61 8.13 3.95
CA THR A 8 -12.38 9.30 3.53
C THR A 8 -13.35 9.82 4.58
N THR A 9 -13.60 9.07 5.66
CA THR A 9 -14.38 9.57 6.80
C THR A 9 -13.59 10.56 7.67
N LEU A 10 -12.26 10.59 7.54
CA LEU A 10 -11.35 11.39 8.37
C LEU A 10 -10.64 12.51 7.60
N SER A 11 -10.43 12.30 6.30
CA SER A 11 -9.75 13.27 5.42
C SER A 11 -10.10 13.04 3.97
N GLU A 12 -10.08 14.11 3.17
CA GLU A 12 -10.11 13.96 1.71
C GLU A 12 -8.88 13.14 1.25
N PRO A 13 -9.02 12.31 0.21
CA PRO A 13 -7.87 11.61 -0.35
C PRO A 13 -6.73 12.58 -0.67
N PHE A 14 -5.54 12.25 -0.19
CA PHE A 14 -4.32 13.02 -0.47
C PHE A 14 -3.37 12.28 -1.43
N THR A 15 -3.80 11.12 -1.94
CA THR A 15 -3.05 10.26 -2.87
C THR A 15 -4.01 9.66 -3.88
N ILE A 16 -3.49 9.29 -5.04
CA ILE A 16 -4.19 8.49 -6.04
C ILE A 16 -3.62 7.06 -5.99
N ASN A 17 -4.47 6.06 -6.18
CA ASN A 17 -4.00 4.70 -6.41
C ASN A 17 -3.74 4.49 -7.92
N GLY A 18 -2.49 4.26 -8.30
CA GLY A 18 -2.08 4.16 -9.70
C GLY A 18 -2.66 2.99 -10.49
N MET A 19 -3.41 2.07 -9.86
CA MET A 19 -4.06 0.98 -10.59
C MET A 19 -5.30 1.43 -11.35
N PHE A 20 -6.05 2.41 -10.84
CA PHE A 20 -7.20 2.96 -11.55
C PHE A 20 -7.57 4.34 -11.00
N TYR A 21 -7.55 5.34 -11.87
CA TYR A 21 -8.07 6.68 -11.61
C TYR A 21 -8.60 7.30 -12.89
N ALA A 22 -9.50 8.27 -12.75
CA ALA A 22 -10.09 8.99 -13.87
C ALA A 22 -9.99 10.50 -13.59
N LEU A 23 -9.75 11.26 -14.64
CA LEU A 23 -9.65 12.72 -14.61
C LEU A 23 -10.15 13.26 -15.95
N ARG A 24 -10.72 14.46 -15.94
CA ARG A 24 -11.20 15.07 -17.19
C ARG A 24 -10.02 15.60 -18.00
N ARG A 25 -10.04 15.36 -19.31
CA ARG A 25 -8.93 15.73 -20.21
C ARG A 25 -8.64 17.23 -20.24
N ASP A 26 -9.68 18.05 -20.15
CA ASP A 26 -9.56 19.52 -20.07
C ASP A 26 -8.83 19.94 -18.78
N VAL A 27 -9.15 19.34 -17.64
CA VAL A 27 -8.45 19.57 -16.37
C VAL A 27 -6.98 19.18 -16.50
N LEU A 28 -6.67 18.04 -17.12
CA LEU A 28 -5.27 17.63 -17.36
C LEU A 28 -4.50 18.66 -18.17
N ALA A 29 -5.12 19.17 -19.23
CA ALA A 29 -4.49 20.16 -20.10
C ALA A 29 -4.23 21.48 -19.34
N GLN A 30 -5.18 21.92 -18.51
CA GLN A 30 -5.07 23.14 -17.71
C GLN A 30 -3.94 23.09 -16.68
N ILE A 31 -3.67 21.92 -16.09
CA ILE A 31 -2.58 21.74 -15.12
C ILE A 31 -1.21 21.46 -15.78
N GLY A 32 -1.08 21.64 -17.10
CA GLY A 32 0.18 21.42 -17.83
C GLY A 32 0.46 19.95 -18.21
N GLY A 33 -0.55 19.10 -18.19
CA GLY A 33 -0.43 17.70 -18.58
C GLY A 33 0.46 16.88 -17.66
N PHE A 34 1.21 15.94 -18.23
CA PHE A 34 2.19 15.11 -17.52
C PHE A 34 3.62 15.68 -17.56
N SER A 35 3.83 16.81 -18.25
CA SER A 35 5.15 17.41 -18.41
C SER A 35 5.81 17.68 -17.05
N GLY A 36 7.06 17.29 -16.88
CA GLY A 36 7.84 17.50 -15.66
C GLY A 36 7.57 16.50 -14.54
N LEU A 37 6.67 15.53 -14.71
CA LEU A 37 6.41 14.47 -13.73
C LEU A 37 7.31 13.24 -13.92
N GLU A 38 8.05 13.17 -15.04
CA GLU A 38 8.81 11.99 -15.47
C GLU A 38 9.95 11.64 -14.52
N SER A 39 10.41 12.62 -13.74
CA SER A 39 11.46 12.43 -12.73
C SER A 39 10.95 11.81 -11.43
N ILE A 40 9.64 11.79 -11.21
CA ILE A 40 9.03 11.21 -10.01
C ILE A 40 8.66 9.76 -10.29
N LEU A 41 9.13 8.88 -9.41
CA LEU A 41 8.99 7.44 -9.57
C LEU A 41 7.53 6.97 -9.42
N ALA A 42 6.79 7.58 -8.50
CA ALA A 42 5.36 7.34 -8.30
C ALA A 42 4.58 8.39 -9.08
N ASP A 43 4.25 8.06 -10.33
CA ASP A 43 3.55 8.93 -11.27
C ASP A 43 2.15 9.31 -10.77
N ASP A 44 1.40 8.35 -10.24
CA ASP A 44 0.11 8.54 -9.61
C ASP A 44 0.13 9.57 -8.48
N PHE A 45 1.15 9.51 -7.63
CA PHE A 45 1.39 10.48 -6.57
C PHE A 45 1.74 11.85 -7.13
N ALA A 46 2.59 11.93 -8.15
CA ALA A 46 2.99 13.19 -8.77
C ALA A 46 1.78 13.90 -9.42
N VAL A 47 0.90 13.15 -10.07
CA VAL A 47 -0.38 13.65 -10.60
C VAL A 47 -1.29 14.13 -9.46
N ALA A 48 -1.40 13.37 -8.37
CA ALA A 48 -2.21 13.73 -7.21
C ALA A 48 -1.76 15.07 -6.60
N MET A 49 -0.45 15.25 -6.40
CA MET A 49 0.13 16.48 -5.87
C MET A 49 -0.14 17.67 -6.79
N ARG A 50 0.10 17.52 -8.10
CA ARG A 50 -0.16 18.59 -9.07
C ARG A 50 -1.62 19.03 -9.08
N LEU A 51 -2.57 18.09 -9.04
CA LEU A 51 -3.99 18.42 -8.96
C LEU A 51 -4.30 19.25 -7.71
N ARG A 52 -3.75 18.85 -6.56
CA ARG A 52 -3.94 19.56 -5.29
C ARG A 52 -3.30 20.94 -5.28
N GLU A 53 -2.11 21.09 -5.85
CA GLU A 53 -1.42 22.38 -6.00
C GLU A 53 -2.23 23.36 -6.86
N HIS A 54 -3.02 22.86 -7.81
CA HIS A 54 -3.95 23.65 -8.62
C HIS A 54 -5.36 23.77 -7.99
N GLY A 55 -5.51 23.41 -6.71
CA GLY A 55 -6.77 23.57 -5.96
C GLY A 55 -7.84 22.52 -6.26
N TYR A 56 -7.54 21.48 -7.03
CA TYR A 56 -8.48 20.40 -7.28
C TYR A 56 -8.56 19.43 -6.10
N ARG A 57 -9.77 18.89 -5.90
CA ARG A 57 -10.04 17.87 -4.89
C ARG A 57 -9.90 16.49 -5.47
N LEU A 58 -9.27 15.59 -4.72
CA LEU A 58 -9.24 14.18 -5.04
C LEU A 58 -10.44 13.50 -4.40
N VAL A 59 -11.12 12.62 -5.13
CA VAL A 59 -12.32 11.93 -4.65
C VAL A 59 -12.16 10.43 -4.85
N GLN A 60 -12.39 9.67 -3.79
CA GLN A 60 -12.44 8.21 -3.84
C GLN A 60 -13.89 7.78 -4.05
N THR A 61 -14.13 7.01 -5.11
CA THR A 61 -15.46 6.43 -5.35
C THR A 61 -15.57 5.06 -4.67
N PRO A 62 -16.79 4.62 -4.31
CA PRO A 62 -17.03 3.25 -3.85
C PRO A 62 -17.05 2.24 -5.01
N LEU A 63 -16.79 2.69 -6.26
CA LEU A 63 -16.71 1.82 -7.42
C LEU A 63 -15.57 0.81 -7.22
N ARG A 64 -15.86 -0.45 -7.51
CA ARG A 64 -14.90 -1.54 -7.39
C ARG A 64 -14.31 -1.80 -8.78
N HIS A 65 -13.00 -1.68 -8.88
CA HIS A 65 -12.25 -2.07 -10.07
C HIS A 65 -11.42 -3.32 -9.75
N ALA A 66 -11.63 -4.39 -10.52
CA ALA A 66 -10.88 -5.62 -10.34
C ALA A 66 -9.46 -5.44 -10.89
N ILE A 67 -8.47 -5.80 -10.08
CA ILE A 67 -7.05 -5.76 -10.45
C ILE A 67 -6.46 -7.15 -10.27
N SER A 68 -5.59 -7.54 -11.20
CA SER A 68 -4.87 -8.81 -11.13
C SER A 68 -3.38 -8.53 -11.04
N THR A 69 -2.74 -9.16 -10.06
CA THR A 69 -1.28 -9.11 -9.89
C THR A 69 -0.75 -10.50 -10.10
N PHE A 70 0.09 -10.67 -11.13
CA PHE A 70 0.74 -11.94 -11.40
C PHE A 70 2.05 -12.05 -10.61
N VAL A 71 2.25 -13.19 -9.95
CA VAL A 71 3.47 -13.51 -9.21
C VAL A 71 3.98 -14.86 -9.72
N SER A 72 5.12 -14.85 -10.41
CA SER A 72 5.71 -16.05 -11.02
C SER A 72 6.54 -16.90 -10.07
N GLY A 73 6.89 -16.36 -8.89
CA GLY A 73 7.68 -17.07 -7.89
C GLY A 73 8.16 -16.16 -6.76
N PRO A 74 8.94 -16.71 -5.81
CA PRO A 74 9.36 -15.99 -4.60
C PRO A 74 10.21 -14.75 -4.89
N GLN A 75 11.12 -14.82 -5.86
CA GLN A 75 11.96 -13.67 -6.23
C GLN A 75 11.12 -12.52 -6.83
N HIS A 76 10.14 -12.86 -7.68
CA HIS A 76 9.22 -11.87 -8.23
C HIS A 76 8.35 -11.26 -7.12
N TYR A 77 7.87 -12.07 -6.17
CA TYR A 77 7.14 -11.59 -5.01
C TYR A 77 7.96 -10.59 -4.17
N LEU A 78 9.20 -10.93 -3.82
CA LEU A 78 10.08 -10.05 -3.04
C LEU A 78 10.38 -8.75 -3.78
N SER A 79 10.62 -8.81 -5.10
CA SER A 79 10.80 -7.63 -5.95
C SER A 79 9.56 -6.73 -5.98
N LEU A 80 8.35 -7.33 -6.04
CA LEU A 80 7.10 -6.59 -5.98
C LEU A 80 6.92 -5.88 -4.64
N LEU A 81 7.12 -6.59 -3.53
CA LEU A 81 7.02 -6.01 -2.20
C LEU A 81 8.03 -4.89 -1.97
N GLN A 82 9.29 -5.11 -2.34
CA GLN A 82 10.34 -4.09 -2.25
C GLN A 82 9.89 -2.80 -2.95
N ARG A 83 9.39 -2.92 -4.18
CA ARG A 83 8.88 -1.77 -4.94
C ARG A 83 7.70 -1.09 -4.24
N TRP A 84 6.73 -1.87 -3.75
CA TRP A 84 5.55 -1.35 -3.05
C TRP A 84 5.86 -0.67 -1.72
N PHE A 85 6.96 -1.01 -1.05
CA PHE A 85 7.35 -0.31 0.17
C PHE A 85 8.33 0.85 -0.06
N ILE A 86 9.10 0.85 -1.17
CA ILE A 86 9.93 2.00 -1.55
C ILE A 86 9.04 3.21 -1.90
N PHE A 87 7.92 3.01 -2.60
CA PHE A 87 7.08 4.13 -3.06
C PHE A 87 6.49 4.96 -1.90
N PRO A 88 5.82 4.38 -0.88
CA PRO A 88 5.31 5.14 0.25
C PRO A 88 6.39 5.86 1.02
N ARG A 89 7.50 5.16 1.26
CA ARG A 89 8.60 5.68 2.07
C ARG A 89 9.28 6.88 1.43
N GLU A 90 9.64 6.79 0.15
CA GLU A 90 10.46 7.83 -0.48
C GLU A 90 9.65 8.92 -1.20
N SER A 91 8.50 8.57 -1.77
CA SER A 91 7.69 9.51 -2.57
C SER A 91 6.59 10.15 -1.73
N LEU A 92 5.79 9.36 -1.01
CA LEU A 92 4.62 9.88 -0.30
C LEU A 92 5.00 10.66 0.96
N MET A 93 5.76 10.06 1.88
CA MET A 93 5.91 10.62 3.24
C MET A 93 6.51 12.02 3.31
N ARG A 94 7.31 12.43 2.32
CA ARG A 94 7.98 13.73 2.35
C ARG A 94 7.11 14.90 1.89
N HIS A 95 6.07 14.67 1.09
CA HIS A 95 5.22 15.75 0.58
C HIS A 95 3.86 15.80 1.28
N LEU A 96 3.60 14.88 2.20
CA LEU A 96 2.41 14.91 3.04
C LEU A 96 2.62 15.80 4.27
N SER A 97 1.58 16.55 4.62
CA SER A 97 1.49 17.30 5.87
C SER A 97 1.55 16.37 7.09
N LEU A 98 1.90 16.92 8.26
CA LEU A 98 1.96 16.16 9.52
C LEU A 98 0.64 15.45 9.84
N ARG A 99 -0.51 16.08 9.52
CA ARG A 99 -1.83 15.47 9.72
C ARG A 99 -2.03 14.26 8.83
N GLU A 100 -1.69 14.36 7.55
CA GLU A 100 -1.83 13.25 6.59
C GLU A 100 -0.90 12.08 6.95
N GLN A 101 0.33 12.40 7.38
CA GLN A 101 1.26 11.40 7.91
C GLN A 101 0.67 10.71 9.15
N ALA A 102 0.12 11.46 10.11
CA ALA A 102 -0.49 10.89 11.31
C ALA A 102 -1.67 9.96 10.97
N ILE A 103 -2.51 10.32 9.99
CA ILE A 103 -3.59 9.46 9.50
C ILE A 103 -3.02 8.16 8.90
N LEU A 104 -2.02 8.27 8.02
CA LEU A 104 -1.44 7.10 7.35
C LEU A 104 -0.72 6.17 8.33
N TYR A 105 0.06 6.71 9.27
CA TYR A 105 0.73 5.89 10.29
C TYR A 105 -0.27 5.33 11.30
N GLY A 106 -1.21 6.13 11.79
CA GLY A 106 -2.17 5.74 12.81
C GLY A 106 -3.16 4.68 12.34
N LEU A 107 -3.60 4.73 11.07
CA LEU A 107 -4.59 3.81 10.53
C LEU A 107 -4.03 2.72 9.61
N GLY A 108 -2.80 2.90 9.12
CA GLY A 108 -2.14 1.95 8.23
C GLY A 108 -1.02 1.19 8.93
N ALA A 109 0.06 1.90 9.26
CA ALA A 109 1.30 1.27 9.74
C ALA A 109 1.17 0.70 11.16
N LEU A 110 0.58 1.44 12.09
CA LEU A 110 0.47 1.02 13.49
C LEU A 110 -0.39 -0.23 13.66
N PRO A 111 -1.61 -0.32 13.07
CA PRO A 111 -2.40 -1.56 13.11
C PRO A 111 -1.70 -2.73 12.45
N ALA A 112 -0.92 -2.49 11.38
CA ALA A 112 -0.17 -3.53 10.69
C ALA A 112 0.92 -4.20 11.54
N LEU A 113 1.41 -3.53 12.60
CA LEU A 113 2.39 -4.09 13.54
C LEU A 113 1.75 -4.92 14.67
N PHE A 114 0.43 -4.84 14.83
CA PHE A 114 -0.27 -5.49 15.92
C PHE A 114 -0.19 -7.04 15.91
N PRO A 115 -0.28 -7.75 14.76
CA PRO A 115 -0.05 -9.19 14.70
C PRO A 115 1.32 -9.59 15.27
N LEU A 116 2.37 -8.84 14.94
CA LEU A 116 3.73 -9.10 15.41
C LEU A 116 3.82 -8.95 16.94
N ALA A 117 3.17 -7.93 17.51
CA ALA A 117 3.12 -7.74 18.96
C ALA A 117 2.42 -8.92 19.67
N ILE A 118 1.29 -9.40 19.14
CA ILE A 118 0.56 -10.56 19.69
C ILE A 118 1.41 -11.82 19.61
N ILE A 119 2.00 -12.10 18.45
CA ILE A 119 2.84 -13.29 18.24
C ILE A 119 4.06 -13.26 19.17
N THR A 120 4.71 -12.10 19.29
CA THR A 120 5.86 -11.91 20.19
C THR A 120 5.46 -12.14 21.64
N ARG A 121 4.32 -11.57 22.07
CA ARG A 121 3.79 -11.77 23.42
C ARG A 121 3.49 -13.24 23.71
N LEU A 122 2.86 -13.93 22.77
CA LEU A 122 2.55 -15.36 22.88
C LEU A 122 3.83 -16.21 22.96
N ALA A 123 4.85 -15.88 22.18
CA ALA A 123 6.14 -16.57 22.19
C ALA A 123 6.88 -16.39 23.53
N LEU A 124 6.85 -15.19 24.10
CA LEU A 124 7.52 -14.86 25.37
C LEU A 124 6.80 -15.42 26.60
N LYS A 125 5.46 -15.40 26.61
CA LYS A 125 4.68 -15.87 27.77
C LYS A 125 3.36 -16.50 27.32
N ARG A 126 3.30 -17.82 27.36
CA ARG A 126 2.08 -18.59 27.08
C ARG A 126 1.23 -18.68 28.33
N THR A 127 0.16 -17.89 28.38
CA THR A 127 -0.92 -18.00 29.37
C THR A 127 -2.27 -18.23 28.68
N PRO A 128 -3.29 -18.75 29.37
CA PRO A 128 -4.64 -18.87 28.83
C PRO A 128 -5.18 -17.54 28.27
N ALA A 129 -4.88 -16.42 28.93
CA ALA A 129 -5.24 -15.10 28.44
C ALA A 129 -4.57 -14.76 27.11
N THR A 130 -3.24 -14.96 26.97
CA THR A 130 -2.53 -14.68 25.71
C THR A 130 -3.00 -15.57 24.57
N LEU A 131 -3.32 -16.83 24.84
CA LEU A 131 -3.89 -17.75 23.86
C LEU A 131 -5.28 -17.29 23.44
N GLY A 132 -6.14 -16.92 24.41
CA GLY A 132 -7.48 -16.39 24.16
C GLY A 132 -7.45 -15.12 23.31
N TYR A 133 -6.62 -14.14 23.66
CA TYR A 133 -6.45 -12.91 22.86
C TYR A 133 -5.95 -13.20 21.45
N THR A 134 -4.98 -14.10 21.30
CA THR A 134 -4.47 -14.49 19.98
C THR A 134 -5.56 -15.13 19.13
N ALA A 135 -6.32 -16.07 19.71
CA ALA A 135 -7.42 -16.75 19.02
C ALA A 135 -8.54 -15.77 18.63
N ILE A 136 -8.91 -14.84 19.52
CA ILE A 136 -9.92 -13.81 19.24
C ILE A 136 -9.45 -12.90 18.11
N TYR A 137 -8.19 -12.44 18.14
CA TYR A 137 -7.66 -11.53 17.13
C TYR A 137 -7.66 -12.16 15.73
N PHE A 138 -7.00 -13.32 15.57
CA PHE A 138 -6.93 -13.98 14.27
C PHE A 138 -8.29 -14.55 13.83
N GLY A 139 -9.12 -14.99 14.77
CA GLY A 139 -10.50 -15.40 14.48
C GLY A 139 -11.33 -14.24 13.95
N HIS A 140 -11.28 -13.07 14.59
CA HIS A 140 -11.96 -11.87 14.16
C HIS A 140 -11.45 -11.38 12.79
N SER A 141 -10.14 -11.41 12.57
CA SER A 141 -9.55 -11.10 11.26
C SER A 141 -10.12 -12.03 10.17
N LEU A 142 -10.13 -13.34 10.44
CA LEU A 142 -10.64 -14.32 9.48
C LEU A 142 -12.10 -14.08 9.12
N LEU A 143 -12.94 -13.83 10.13
CA LEU A 143 -14.36 -13.51 9.95
C LEU A 143 -14.54 -12.22 9.15
N THR A 144 -13.77 -11.19 9.47
CA THR A 144 -13.77 -9.90 8.76
C THR A 144 -13.36 -10.10 7.30
N PHE A 145 -12.29 -10.85 7.04
CA PHE A 145 -11.83 -11.19 5.70
C PHE A 145 -12.92 -11.92 4.91
N GLN A 146 -13.54 -12.95 5.49
CA GLN A 146 -14.62 -13.71 4.85
C GLN A 146 -15.83 -12.83 4.55
N GLN A 147 -16.22 -11.96 5.48
CA GLN A 147 -17.31 -11.01 5.28
C GLN A 147 -17.01 -10.05 4.13
N ILE A 148 -15.78 -9.54 4.04
CA ILE A 148 -15.34 -8.67 2.94
C ILE A 148 -15.36 -9.43 1.61
N ASN A 149 -14.79 -10.65 1.59
CA ASN A 149 -14.73 -11.49 0.40
C ASN A 149 -16.15 -11.78 -0.14
N ARG A 150 -17.10 -12.10 0.75
CA ARG A 150 -18.49 -12.39 0.38
C ARG A 150 -19.28 -11.15 -0.03
N ARG A 151 -19.20 -10.05 0.73
CA ARG A 151 -20.05 -8.87 0.51
C ARG A 151 -19.51 -7.94 -0.58
N TYR A 152 -18.20 -7.83 -0.72
CA TYR A 152 -17.58 -6.81 -1.59
C TYR A 152 -16.77 -7.39 -2.74
N LEU A 153 -16.20 -8.60 -2.60
CA LEU A 153 -15.32 -9.20 -3.62
C LEU A 153 -15.97 -10.35 -4.40
N SER A 154 -17.29 -10.56 -4.27
CA SER A 154 -18.02 -11.63 -4.98
C SER A 154 -17.38 -13.02 -4.83
N GLN A 155 -16.83 -13.30 -3.64
CA GLN A 155 -16.10 -14.53 -3.33
C GLN A 155 -14.87 -14.78 -4.22
N ALA A 156 -14.18 -13.72 -4.66
CA ALA A 156 -12.97 -13.82 -5.48
C ALA A 156 -11.84 -14.65 -4.84
N THR A 157 -11.78 -14.77 -3.51
CA THR A 157 -10.83 -15.68 -2.83
C THR A 157 -11.50 -17.02 -2.50
N PRO A 158 -11.06 -18.15 -3.09
CA PRO A 158 -11.54 -19.49 -2.74
C PRO A 158 -11.30 -19.86 -1.26
N MET A 159 -12.25 -20.59 -0.68
CA MET A 159 -12.17 -21.02 0.74
C MET A 159 -10.91 -21.82 1.09
N ARG A 160 -10.38 -22.60 0.15
CA ARG A 160 -9.13 -23.36 0.34
C ARG A 160 -7.90 -22.51 0.64
N TYR A 161 -7.95 -21.20 0.39
CA TYR A 161 -6.85 -20.26 0.63
C TYR A 161 -7.05 -19.40 1.87
N VAL A 162 -8.15 -19.55 2.60
CA VAL A 162 -8.49 -18.70 3.75
C VAL A 162 -7.50 -18.86 4.91
N TRP A 163 -6.86 -20.02 5.05
CA TRP A 163 -5.80 -20.23 6.03
C TRP A 163 -4.54 -19.36 5.78
N LEU A 164 -4.38 -18.81 4.56
CA LEU A 164 -3.29 -17.88 4.26
C LEU A 164 -3.47 -16.51 4.92
N VAL A 165 -4.69 -16.15 5.34
CA VAL A 165 -4.97 -14.85 5.99
C VAL A 165 -4.09 -14.64 7.23
N PRO A 166 -4.14 -15.50 8.26
CA PRO A 166 -3.28 -15.33 9.44
C PRO A 166 -1.79 -15.43 9.10
N LEU A 167 -1.41 -16.22 8.09
CA LEU A 167 -0.01 -16.30 7.64
C LEU A 167 0.45 -14.95 7.05
N VAL A 168 -0.34 -14.35 6.17
CA VAL A 168 -0.04 -13.05 5.57
C VAL A 168 -0.01 -11.96 6.64
N GLU A 169 -0.93 -11.97 7.61
CA GLU A 169 -0.92 -11.03 8.73
C GLU A 169 0.31 -11.17 9.62
N ALA A 170 0.82 -12.39 9.83
CA ALA A 170 2.06 -12.61 10.57
C ALA A 170 3.30 -12.15 9.78
N LEU A 171 3.31 -12.36 8.46
CA LEU A 171 4.44 -12.01 7.59
C LEU A 171 4.51 -10.52 7.26
N PHE A 172 3.37 -9.86 7.09
CA PHE A 172 3.28 -8.47 6.67
C PHE A 172 4.09 -7.48 7.53
N PRO A 173 4.01 -7.50 8.89
CA PRO A 173 4.83 -6.60 9.70
C PRO A 173 6.34 -6.85 9.53
N LEU A 174 6.76 -8.11 9.33
CA LEU A 174 8.16 -8.43 9.05
C LEU A 174 8.59 -7.86 7.69
N GLN A 175 7.72 -7.92 6.68
CA GLN A 175 7.97 -7.34 5.36
C GLN A 175 8.05 -5.81 5.42
N LEU A 176 7.17 -5.18 6.20
CA LEU A 176 7.20 -3.73 6.44
C LEU A 176 8.53 -3.31 7.09
N LEU A 177 8.98 -4.03 8.13
CA LEU A 177 10.25 -3.77 8.79
C LEU A 177 11.45 -4.02 7.87
N ALA A 178 11.45 -5.13 7.12
CA ALA A 178 12.49 -5.44 6.14
C ALA A 178 12.60 -4.34 5.07
N ALA A 179 11.48 -3.74 4.68
CA ALA A 179 11.50 -2.65 3.70
C ALA A 179 12.11 -1.34 4.22
N LEU A 180 12.13 -1.11 5.54
CA LEU A 180 12.82 0.05 6.13
C LEU A 180 14.34 -0.03 5.95
N ILE A 181 14.89 -1.25 5.85
CA ILE A 181 16.33 -1.49 5.66
C ILE A 181 16.69 -1.92 4.24
N SER A 182 15.70 -2.21 3.39
CA SER A 182 15.92 -2.67 2.02
C SER A 182 16.60 -1.60 1.15
N PRO A 183 17.47 -2.01 0.19
CA PRO A 183 18.04 -1.09 -0.77
C PRO A 183 16.96 -0.37 -1.58
N GLN A 184 17.21 0.91 -1.88
CA GLN A 184 16.34 1.77 -2.70
C GLN A 184 16.53 1.53 -4.21
N ARG A 185 16.67 0.25 -4.60
CA ARG A 185 16.90 -0.14 -5.99
C ARG A 185 15.72 -0.94 -6.51
N ILE A 186 15.19 -0.54 -7.66
CA ILE A 186 14.04 -1.19 -8.29
C ILE A 186 14.48 -1.80 -9.60
N VAL A 187 14.16 -3.08 -9.79
CA VAL A 187 14.28 -3.77 -11.08
C VAL A 187 12.89 -3.90 -11.67
N TRP A 188 12.64 -3.27 -12.83
CA TRP A 188 11.30 -3.28 -13.43
C TRP A 188 11.36 -3.23 -14.95
N ARG A 189 10.68 -4.18 -15.61
CA ARG A 189 10.59 -4.29 -17.08
C ARG A 189 11.97 -4.17 -17.76
N GLY A 190 12.98 -4.84 -17.21
CA GLY A 190 14.37 -4.81 -17.71
C GLY A 190 15.21 -3.60 -17.30
N HIS A 191 14.61 -2.59 -16.67
CA HIS A 191 15.32 -1.43 -16.15
C HIS A 191 15.81 -1.67 -14.72
N VAL A 192 16.93 -1.07 -14.37
CA VAL A 192 17.43 -0.94 -13.00
C VAL A 192 17.43 0.54 -12.65
N MET A 193 16.63 0.91 -11.65
CA MET A 193 16.43 2.28 -11.22
C MET A 193 16.92 2.43 -9.78
N GLN A 194 17.66 3.49 -9.51
CA GLN A 194 18.01 3.90 -8.16
C GLN A 194 17.05 5.01 -7.74
N VAL A 195 16.37 4.80 -6.62
CA VAL A 195 15.46 5.78 -6.04
C VAL A 195 16.25 6.71 -5.13
N GLU A 196 16.02 8.00 -5.29
CA GLU A 196 16.63 9.06 -4.53
C GLU A 196 15.67 9.59 -3.47
N ARG A 197 16.21 10.41 -2.56
CA ARG A 197 15.39 11.11 -1.58
C ARG A 197 14.39 12.02 -2.28
N GLY A 198 13.15 12.00 -1.82
CA GLY A 198 12.04 12.79 -2.40
C GLY A 198 11.33 12.09 -3.55
N GLY A 199 11.57 10.80 -3.78
CA GLY A 199 10.82 10.03 -4.78
C GLY A 199 11.31 10.23 -6.21
N LYS A 200 12.40 10.97 -6.42
CA LYS A 200 13.10 11.02 -7.70
C LYS A 200 13.82 9.71 -7.97
N PHE A 201 14.17 9.46 -9.23
CA PHE A 201 14.97 8.30 -9.59
C PHE A 201 15.87 8.57 -10.79
N HIS A 202 16.93 7.77 -10.90
CA HIS A 202 17.75 7.71 -12.11
C HIS A 202 17.93 6.25 -12.56
N PHE A 203 18.13 6.07 -13.86
CA PHE A 203 18.43 4.75 -14.42
C PHE A 203 19.89 4.39 -14.16
N VAL A 204 20.12 3.30 -13.45
CA VAL A 204 21.43 2.66 -13.33
C VAL A 204 21.72 1.83 -14.58
N ARG A 205 20.68 1.16 -15.09
CA ARG A 205 20.74 0.38 -16.34
C ARG A 205 19.40 0.48 -17.05
N ARG A 206 19.40 0.86 -18.32
CA ARG A 206 18.20 0.80 -19.17
C ARG A 206 18.07 -0.57 -19.80
N ARG A 207 16.84 -0.97 -20.12
CA ARG A 207 16.58 -2.18 -20.90
C ARG A 207 17.32 -2.04 -22.24
N GLN A 208 18.15 -3.04 -22.57
CA GLN A 208 18.72 -3.19 -23.91
C GLN A 208 17.64 -3.62 -24.89
#